data_AF-A0A2A2M0N0-F1
#
_entry.id   AF-A0A2A2M0N0-F1
#
_cell.length_a   1.000
_cell.length_b   1.000
_cell.length_c   1.000
_cell.angle_alpha   90.00
_cell.angle_beta   90.00
_cell.angle_gamma   90.00
#
_symmetry.space_group_name_H-M   'P 1'
#
loop_
_entity.id
_entity.type
_entity.pdbx_description
1 polymer ?
#
loop_
_entity_poly.entity_id
_entity_poly.type
_entity_poly.pdbx_seq_one_letter_code
_entity_poly.pdbx_strand_id
1 'polypeptide(L)'
;MGVAWVFEIEQGSNQPSAKEIERTLEAGGAETVGTYLVDCIPYTPREKMTSNVNYIMHHSNFPQSTFSIAPGDKTNFKEMARAICDKGFDLIIKNMSSGFEPDNAAKFAISGTEYRFNDFSVRVGSALQVSTFKGVVVEVEYEPLFVTTQALMMLNDFMKHFFSKHVS
;
A
#
# COMPACT_ATOMS: atom_id res chain seq x y z
N MET A 1 -10.68 -0.33 -13.52
CA MET A 1 -9.36 0.17 -13.10
C MET A 1 -9.55 1.62 -12.72
N GLY A 2 -9.43 1.94 -11.43
CA GLY A 2 -9.45 3.31 -10.96
C GLY A 2 -8.09 4.00 -11.09
N VAL A 3 -8.02 5.24 -10.62
CA VAL A 3 -6.75 5.92 -10.32
C VAL A 3 -6.61 5.98 -8.82
N ALA A 4 -5.48 5.52 -8.30
CA ALA A 4 -5.19 5.50 -6.87
C ALA A 4 -4.12 6.52 -6.50
N TRP A 5 -4.30 7.16 -5.34
CA TRP A 5 -3.32 7.99 -4.67
C TRP A 5 -2.99 7.34 -3.32
N VAL A 6 -1.73 6.99 -3.11
CA VAL A 6 -1.24 6.40 -1.86
C VAL A 6 -0.23 7.34 -1.22
N PHE A 7 -0.37 7.60 0.07
CA PHE A 7 0.59 8.39 0.84
C PHE A 7 0.71 7.88 2.27
N GLU A 8 1.85 8.18 2.89
CA GLU A 8 2.16 7.84 4.27
C GLU A 8 2.09 9.08 5.15
N ILE A 9 1.56 8.92 6.34
CA ILE A 9 1.66 9.86 7.45
C ILE A 9 2.59 9.22 8.47
N GLU A 10 3.81 9.76 8.55
CA GLU A 10 4.86 9.25 9.44
C GLU A 10 4.44 9.32 10.91
N GLN A 11 5.04 8.47 11.74
CA GLN A 11 4.85 8.54 13.19
C GLN A 11 5.44 9.85 13.77
N GLY A 12 4.61 10.63 14.46
CA GLY A 12 5.06 11.82 15.17
C GLY A 12 4.05 12.28 16.23
N SER A 13 4.49 13.08 17.20
CA SER A 13 3.62 13.55 18.30
C SER A 13 2.44 14.42 17.84
N ASN A 14 2.58 15.07 16.68
CA ASN A 14 1.57 15.94 16.09
C ASN A 14 0.90 15.31 14.85
N GLN A 15 1.15 14.02 14.59
CA GLN A 15 0.61 13.33 13.44
C GLN A 15 -0.65 12.56 13.84
N PRO A 16 -1.72 12.60 13.01
CA PRO A 16 -2.96 11.92 13.34
C PRO A 16 -2.78 10.41 13.33
N SER A 17 -3.44 9.76 14.26
CA SER A 17 -3.64 8.31 14.26
C SER A 17 -4.61 7.89 13.15
N ALA A 18 -4.59 6.61 12.78
CA ALA A 18 -5.54 6.06 11.81
C ALA A 18 -7.00 6.35 12.22
N LYS A 19 -7.32 6.22 13.51
CA LYS A 19 -8.66 6.50 14.04
C LYS A 19 -9.11 7.95 13.89
N GLU A 20 -8.20 8.92 13.95
CA GLU A 20 -8.54 10.33 13.76
C GLU A 20 -8.84 10.65 12.29
N ILE A 21 -8.14 9.98 11.38
CA ILE A 21 -8.40 10.05 9.95
C ILE A 21 -9.75 9.39 9.62
N GLU A 22 -9.99 8.18 10.15
CA GLU A 22 -11.26 7.46 10.03
C GLU A 22 -12.45 8.35 10.46
N ARG A 23 -12.36 8.98 11.63
CA ARG A 23 -13.39 9.92 12.11
C ARG A 23 -13.61 11.12 11.19
N THR A 24 -12.55 11.60 10.54
CA THR A 24 -12.65 12.72 9.60
C THR A 24 -13.40 12.31 8.33
N LEU A 25 -13.17 11.08 7.85
CA LEU A 25 -13.91 10.50 6.73
C LEU A 25 -15.39 10.29 7.09
N GLU A 26 -15.67 9.70 8.25
CA GLU A 26 -17.04 9.49 8.76
C GLU A 26 -17.79 10.81 8.93
N ALA A 27 -17.15 11.84 9.50
CA ALA A 27 -17.73 13.17 9.66
C ALA A 27 -18.02 13.86 8.31
N GLY A 28 -17.25 13.52 7.27
CA GLY A 28 -17.49 13.96 5.90
C GLY A 28 -18.57 13.15 5.17
N GLY A 29 -19.15 12.12 5.80
CA GLY A 29 -20.19 11.28 5.21
C GLY A 29 -19.69 10.05 4.46
N ALA A 30 -18.43 9.64 4.67
CA ALA A 30 -17.95 8.35 4.17
C ALA A 30 -18.53 7.19 4.99
N GLU A 31 -18.87 6.09 4.32
CA GLU A 31 -19.46 4.90 4.94
C GLU A 31 -18.41 3.78 5.04
N THR A 32 -18.36 3.08 6.17
CA THR A 32 -17.49 1.93 6.34
C THR A 32 -17.96 0.75 5.49
N VAL A 33 -17.06 0.21 4.68
CA VAL A 33 -17.31 -0.95 3.80
C VAL A 33 -16.82 -2.25 4.44
N GLY A 34 -15.68 -2.20 5.12
CA GLY A 34 -15.05 -3.39 5.68
C GLY A 34 -13.64 -3.13 6.18
N THR A 35 -12.86 -4.21 6.29
CA THR A 35 -11.46 -4.17 6.69
C THR A 35 -10.58 -4.80 5.64
N TYR A 36 -9.32 -4.38 5.60
CA TYR A 36 -8.34 -4.90 4.67
C TYR A 36 -7.01 -5.17 5.37
N LEU A 37 -6.22 -6.05 4.75
CA LEU A 37 -4.88 -6.41 5.18
C LEU A 37 -3.95 -6.43 3.96
N VAL A 38 -2.79 -5.82 4.12
CA VAL A 38 -1.66 -5.97 3.19
C VAL A 38 -0.49 -6.51 3.96
N ASP A 39 -0.02 -7.70 3.59
CA ASP A 39 1.20 -8.29 4.14
C ASP A 39 2.33 -8.11 3.13
N CYS A 40 3.52 -7.77 3.61
CA CYS A 40 4.72 -7.56 2.80
C CYS A 40 5.92 -8.26 3.44
N ILE A 41 6.58 -9.12 2.67
CA ILE A 41 7.80 -9.81 3.10
C ILE A 41 8.93 -9.42 2.14
N PRO A 42 10.02 -8.84 2.67
CA PRO A 42 11.24 -8.65 1.89
C PRO A 42 11.96 -9.98 1.69
N TYR A 43 12.37 -10.21 0.45
CA TYR A 43 13.19 -11.32 0.02
C TYR A 43 14.56 -10.79 -0.35
N THR A 44 15.55 -11.09 0.50
CA THR A 44 16.92 -10.60 0.37
C THR A 44 17.73 -11.57 -0.50
N PRO A 45 18.49 -11.08 -1.49
CA PRO A 45 19.32 -11.95 -2.32
C PRO A 45 20.44 -12.56 -1.47
N ARG A 46 20.74 -13.85 -1.70
CA ARG A 46 21.91 -14.50 -1.09
C ARG A 46 23.20 -13.85 -1.58
N GLU A 47 24.26 -13.90 -0.77
CA GLU A 47 25.56 -13.20 -0.98
C GLU A 47 26.20 -13.37 -2.38
N LYS A 48 25.84 -14.42 -3.13
CA LYS A 48 26.36 -14.69 -4.48
C LYS A 48 25.58 -13.99 -5.61
N MET A 49 24.48 -13.30 -5.29
CA MET A 49 23.58 -12.69 -6.27
C MET A 49 23.65 -11.16 -6.18
N THR A 50 24.08 -10.51 -7.27
CA THR A 50 23.99 -9.06 -7.43
C THR A 50 22.57 -8.70 -7.88
N SER A 51 21.64 -8.63 -6.93
CA SER A 51 20.26 -8.21 -7.16
C SER A 51 19.80 -7.26 -6.05
N ASN A 52 18.74 -6.51 -6.29
CA ASN A 52 18.07 -5.74 -5.24
C ASN A 52 17.12 -6.64 -4.44
N VAL A 53 16.76 -6.19 -3.24
CA VAL A 53 15.72 -6.83 -2.40
C VAL A 53 14.41 -6.85 -3.18
N ASN A 54 13.73 -8.00 -3.17
CA ASN A 54 12.40 -8.13 -3.78
C ASN A 54 11.34 -8.12 -2.67
N TYR A 55 10.38 -7.21 -2.75
CA TYR A 55 9.26 -7.14 -1.82
C TYR A 55 8.10 -7.91 -2.42
N ILE A 56 7.66 -8.94 -1.71
CA ILE A 56 6.47 -9.70 -2.08
C ILE A 56 5.32 -9.26 -1.17
N MET A 57 4.21 -8.86 -1.79
CA MET A 57 3.04 -8.35 -1.11
C MET A 57 1.79 -9.14 -1.45
N HIS A 58 0.92 -9.30 -0.45
CA HIS A 58 -0.39 -9.91 -0.57
C HIS A 58 -1.43 -8.94 -0.05
N HIS A 59 -2.47 -8.68 -0.85
CA HIS A 59 -3.56 -7.79 -0.47
C HIS A 59 -4.85 -8.58 -0.36
N SER A 60 -5.57 -8.43 0.75
CA SER A 60 -6.86 -9.09 1.02
C SER A 60 -7.91 -8.94 -0.09
N ASN A 61 -7.92 -7.80 -0.78
CA ASN A 61 -8.88 -7.49 -1.85
C ASN A 61 -8.51 -8.20 -3.17
N PHE A 62 -7.28 -8.69 -3.29
CA PHE A 62 -6.78 -9.45 -4.43
C PHE A 62 -6.25 -10.82 -3.97
N PRO A 63 -7.11 -11.69 -3.40
CA PRO A 63 -6.69 -12.90 -2.69
C PRO A 63 -6.04 -13.97 -3.56
N GLN A 64 -6.11 -13.81 -4.89
CA GLN A 64 -5.51 -14.70 -5.90
C GLN A 64 -4.23 -14.11 -6.50
N SER A 65 -3.84 -12.89 -6.12
CA SER A 65 -2.70 -12.19 -6.68
C SER A 65 -1.60 -12.01 -5.64
N THR A 66 -0.37 -12.05 -6.14
CA THR A 66 0.84 -11.75 -5.38
C THR A 66 1.59 -10.65 -6.13
N PHE A 67 1.89 -9.56 -5.45
CA PHE A 67 2.57 -8.41 -6.04
C PHE A 67 4.05 -8.46 -5.70
N SER A 68 4.91 -8.44 -6.71
CA SER A 68 6.36 -8.45 -6.54
C SER A 68 6.92 -7.11 -6.99
N ILE A 69 7.70 -6.46 -6.13
CA ILE A 69 8.37 -5.19 -6.42
C ILE A 69 9.84 -5.32 -6.04
N ALA A 70 10.73 -5.23 -7.03
CA ALA A 70 12.16 -5.06 -6.79
C ALA A 70 12.51 -3.59 -7.07
N PRO A 71 12.74 -2.77 -6.03
CA PRO A 71 13.22 -1.41 -6.22
C PRO A 71 14.52 -1.47 -7.00
N GLY A 72 14.65 -0.64 -8.03
CA GLY A 72 15.93 -0.36 -8.66
C GLY A 72 16.80 0.49 -7.73
N ASP A 73 17.42 1.52 -8.28
CA ASP A 73 18.04 2.56 -7.46
C ASP A 73 16.96 3.39 -6.74
N LYS A 74 17.24 3.86 -5.51
CA LYS A 74 16.25 4.47 -4.59
C LYS A 74 15.61 5.78 -5.12
N THR A 75 16.03 6.26 -6.29
CA THR A 75 15.71 7.59 -6.82
C THR A 75 14.82 7.56 -8.07
N ASN A 76 14.55 6.40 -8.69
CA ASN A 76 13.78 6.33 -9.94
C ASN A 76 12.68 5.25 -9.92
N PHE A 77 11.49 5.63 -9.44
CA PHE A 77 10.30 4.76 -9.39
C PHE A 77 9.82 4.26 -10.76
N LYS A 78 10.28 4.86 -11.87
CA LYS A 78 9.92 4.43 -13.24
C LYS A 78 10.67 3.16 -13.66
N GLU A 79 11.82 2.88 -13.07
CA GLU A 79 12.69 1.75 -13.42
C GLU A 79 12.55 0.56 -12.46
N MET A 80 11.62 0.64 -11.50
CA MET A 80 11.36 -0.48 -10.59
C MET A 80 10.69 -1.64 -11.32
N ALA A 81 11.29 -2.82 -11.21
CA ALA A 81 10.66 -4.03 -11.71
C ALA A 81 9.45 -4.37 -10.83
N ARG A 82 8.28 -4.48 -11.46
CA ARG A 82 7.01 -4.81 -10.81
C ARG A 82 6.34 -5.94 -11.57
N ALA A 83 5.81 -6.92 -10.85
CA ALA A 83 5.05 -8.01 -11.43
C ALA A 83 3.83 -8.33 -10.57
N ILE A 84 2.75 -8.72 -11.23
CA ILE A 84 1.58 -9.35 -10.60
C ILE A 84 1.65 -10.82 -10.99
N CYS A 85 1.75 -11.66 -9.97
CA CYS A 85 1.85 -13.10 -10.10
C CYS A 85 0.61 -13.77 -9.50
N ASP A 86 0.39 -15.04 -9.82
CA ASP A 86 -0.63 -15.85 -9.16
C ASP A 86 -0.25 -16.15 -7.70
N LYS A 87 -1.27 -16.41 -6.90
CA LYS A 87 -1.11 -16.88 -5.53
C LYS A 87 -0.21 -18.11 -5.47
N GLY A 88 0.80 -18.06 -4.59
CA GLY A 88 1.77 -19.14 -4.42
C GLY A 88 3.13 -18.86 -5.07
N PHE A 89 3.32 -17.69 -5.68
CA PHE A 89 4.62 -17.22 -6.13
C PHE A 89 5.69 -17.24 -5.03
N ASP A 90 5.32 -16.99 -3.76
CA ASP A 90 6.23 -17.11 -2.61
C ASP A 90 6.82 -18.52 -2.47
N LEU A 91 6.02 -19.56 -2.72
CA LEU A 91 6.47 -20.95 -2.65
C LEU A 91 7.48 -21.24 -3.77
N ILE A 92 7.24 -20.69 -4.95
CA ILE A 92 8.16 -20.79 -6.08
C ILE A 92 9.50 -20.13 -5.71
N ILE A 93 9.46 -18.89 -5.20
CA ILE A 93 10.68 -18.17 -4.80
C ILE A 93 11.44 -18.91 -3.71
N LYS A 94 10.75 -19.39 -2.68
CA LYS A 94 11.34 -20.15 -1.58
C LYS A 94 12.04 -21.43 -2.06
N ASN A 95 11.52 -22.08 -3.08
CA ASN A 95 12.06 -23.33 -3.62
C ASN A 95 13.18 -23.12 -4.66
N MET A 96 13.48 -21.88 -5.05
CA MET A 96 14.64 -21.61 -5.90
C MET A 96 15.94 -21.77 -5.11
N SER A 97 16.70 -22.82 -5.43
CA SER A 97 17.86 -23.33 -4.67
C SER A 97 18.99 -22.34 -4.38
N SER A 98 19.07 -21.23 -5.10
CA SER A 98 20.15 -20.24 -5.01
C SER A 98 19.69 -18.79 -5.17
N GLY A 99 18.41 -18.52 -4.92
CA GLY A 99 17.81 -17.21 -5.13
C GLY A 99 17.77 -16.35 -3.86
N PHE A 100 16.55 -15.96 -3.50
CA PHE A 100 16.28 -15.05 -2.39
C PHE A 100 15.90 -15.79 -1.11
N GLU A 101 16.15 -15.18 0.04
CA GLU A 101 15.72 -15.64 1.36
C GLU A 101 14.71 -14.68 1.98
N PRO A 102 13.62 -15.19 2.59
CA PRO A 102 12.64 -14.33 3.25
C PRO A 102 13.23 -13.74 4.53
N ASP A 103 13.25 -12.41 4.63
CA ASP A 103 13.59 -11.67 5.84
C ASP A 103 12.33 -11.42 6.66
N ASN A 104 11.99 -12.40 7.50
CA ASN A 104 10.83 -12.33 8.39
C ASN A 104 10.98 -11.28 9.50
N ALA A 105 12.20 -10.82 9.81
CA ALA A 105 12.44 -9.77 10.80
C ALA A 105 12.10 -8.38 10.25
N ALA A 106 12.18 -8.22 8.93
CA ALA A 106 11.77 -7.01 8.22
C ALA A 106 10.38 -7.11 7.58
N LYS A 107 9.52 -8.06 8.00
CA LYS A 107 8.13 -8.12 7.51
C LYS A 107 7.35 -6.86 7.89
N PHE A 108 6.52 -6.41 6.97
CA PHE A 108 5.58 -5.30 7.16
C PHE A 108 4.15 -5.79 6.98
N ALA A 109 3.24 -5.23 7.76
CA ALA A 109 1.82 -5.44 7.60
C ALA A 109 1.09 -4.10 7.72
N ILE A 110 0.08 -3.91 6.88
CA ILE A 110 -0.86 -2.79 6.98
C ILE A 110 -2.22 -3.38 7.22
N SER A 111 -2.81 -3.09 8.37
CA SER A 111 -4.18 -3.46 8.69
C SER A 111 -5.02 -2.21 8.88
N GLY A 112 -6.22 -2.24 8.33
CA GLY A 112 -7.02 -1.03 8.27
C GLY A 112 -8.48 -1.24 7.91
N THR A 113 -9.16 -0.12 7.79
CA THR A 113 -10.59 -0.02 7.48
C THR A 113 -10.75 0.58 6.09
N GLU A 114 -11.69 0.05 5.33
CA GLU A 114 -12.08 0.54 4.00
C GLU A 114 -13.40 1.31 4.10
N TYR A 115 -13.44 2.46 3.44
CA TYR A 115 -14.57 3.38 3.38
C TYR A 115 -14.96 3.65 1.93
N ARG A 116 -16.24 3.97 1.74
CA ARG A 116 -16.79 4.42 0.46
C ARG A 116 -17.32 5.85 0.66
N PHE A 117 -16.89 6.76 -0.20
CA PHE A 117 -17.43 8.11 -0.30
C PHE A 117 -17.82 8.37 -1.74
N ASN A 118 -19.10 8.26 -2.08
CA ASN A 118 -19.56 8.28 -3.47
C ASN A 118 -18.77 7.28 -4.33
N ASP A 119 -18.11 7.75 -5.39
CA ASP A 119 -17.29 6.94 -6.31
C ASP A 119 -15.85 6.67 -5.78
N PHE A 120 -15.52 7.14 -4.58
CA PHE A 120 -14.19 6.98 -3.99
C PHE A 120 -14.17 5.81 -3.00
N SER A 121 -13.20 4.92 -3.17
CA SER A 121 -12.77 3.93 -2.19
C SER A 121 -11.59 4.51 -1.39
N VAL A 122 -11.69 4.52 -0.07
CA VAL A 122 -10.63 5.05 0.80
C VAL A 122 -10.22 3.98 1.80
N ARG A 123 -8.93 3.64 1.84
CA ARG A 123 -8.37 2.65 2.75
C ARG A 123 -7.42 3.34 3.70
N VAL A 124 -7.70 3.26 5.00
CA VAL A 124 -6.88 3.85 6.07
C VAL A 124 -6.32 2.72 6.91
N GLY A 125 -5.00 2.59 6.96
CA GLY A 125 -4.35 1.46 7.63
C GLY A 125 -3.14 1.86 8.46
N SER A 126 -2.94 1.14 9.56
CA SER A 126 -1.75 1.29 10.41
C SER A 126 -0.63 0.39 9.88
N ALA A 127 0.52 0.97 9.55
CA ALA A 127 1.70 0.23 9.12
C ALA A 127 2.49 -0.25 10.34
N LEU A 128 2.72 -1.56 10.40
CA LEU A 128 3.47 -2.25 11.44
C LEU A 128 4.64 -3.01 10.82
N GLN A 129 5.84 -2.78 11.33
CA GLN A 129 6.98 -3.66 11.07
C GLN A 129 7.06 -4.68 12.21
N VAL A 130 6.67 -5.93 11.93
CA VAL A 130 6.48 -7.01 12.92
C VAL A 130 5.48 -6.64 14.02
N SER A 131 5.88 -5.84 14.99
CA SER A 131 5.07 -5.34 16.12
C SER A 131 5.29 -3.84 16.39
N THR A 132 6.19 -3.21 15.65
CA THR A 132 6.52 -1.79 15.81
C THR A 132 5.70 -0.96 14.85
N PHE A 133 4.89 -0.05 15.37
CA PHE A 133 4.15 0.93 14.56
C PHE A 133 5.12 1.86 13.82
N LYS A 134 4.83 2.15 12.55
CA LYS A 134 5.66 2.97 11.67
C LYS A 134 4.96 4.21 11.14
N GLY A 135 3.64 4.15 11.00
CA GLY A 135 2.85 5.26 10.50
C GLY A 135 1.47 4.82 10.06
N VAL A 136 0.75 5.75 9.44
CA VAL A 136 -0.55 5.48 8.82
C VAL A 136 -0.38 5.56 7.32
N VAL A 137 -0.89 4.57 6.59
CA VAL A 137 -0.97 4.59 5.14
C VAL A 137 -2.41 4.86 4.75
N VAL A 138 -2.59 5.81 3.84
CA VAL A 138 -3.88 6.15 3.27
C VAL A 138 -3.81 5.93 1.77
N GLU A 139 -4.75 5.14 1.25
CA GLU A 139 -4.97 4.94 -0.17
C GLU A 139 -6.35 5.49 -0.52
N VAL A 140 -6.41 6.33 -1.56
CA VAL A 140 -7.64 6.88 -2.12
C VAL A 140 -7.72 6.45 -3.58
N GLU A 141 -8.73 5.65 -3.92
CA GLU A 141 -8.97 5.17 -5.27
C GLU A 141 -10.30 5.74 -5.79
N TYR A 142 -10.28 6.29 -6.99
CA TYR A 142 -11.51 6.72 -7.68
C TYR A 142 -11.95 5.66 -8.70
N GLU A 143 -13.14 5.08 -8.54
CA GLU A 143 -13.65 3.94 -9.32
C GLU A 143 -15.05 4.16 -9.92
N PRO A 144 -15.38 3.62 -11.12
CA PRO A 144 -14.54 3.38 -12.29
C PRO A 144 -14.63 4.54 -13.29
N LEU A 145 -13.51 4.94 -13.90
CA LEU A 145 -13.48 6.06 -14.85
C LEU A 145 -12.78 5.69 -16.18
N PHE A 146 -13.32 6.17 -17.31
CA PHE A 146 -12.77 5.92 -18.67
C PHE A 146 -11.69 6.93 -19.10
N VAL A 147 -11.59 8.09 -18.42
CA VAL A 147 -10.71 9.23 -18.78
C VAL A 147 -9.75 9.60 -17.64
N THR A 148 -8.54 9.08 -17.66
CA THR A 148 -7.55 9.20 -16.56
C THR A 148 -7.23 10.64 -16.15
N THR A 149 -7.25 11.60 -17.09
CA THR A 149 -6.97 13.02 -16.80
C THR A 149 -8.00 13.66 -15.87
N GLN A 150 -9.28 13.30 -16.00
CA GLN A 150 -10.35 13.83 -15.14
C GLN A 150 -10.30 13.21 -13.74
N ALA A 151 -9.93 11.93 -13.64
CA ALA A 151 -9.75 11.26 -12.36
C ALA A 151 -8.68 11.94 -11.49
N LEU A 152 -7.60 12.45 -12.10
CA LEU A 152 -6.57 13.18 -11.36
C LEU A 152 -7.11 14.48 -10.75
N MET A 153 -7.97 15.22 -11.45
CA MET A 153 -8.59 16.45 -10.90
C MET A 153 -9.49 16.12 -9.70
N MET A 154 -10.31 15.08 -9.83
CA MET A 154 -11.20 14.61 -8.76
C MET A 154 -10.43 14.13 -7.53
N LEU A 155 -9.33 13.38 -7.73
CA LEU A 155 -8.43 12.99 -6.65
C LEU A 155 -7.83 14.22 -5.96
N ASN A 156 -7.34 15.21 -6.71
CA ASN A 156 -6.78 16.43 -6.12
C ASN A 156 -7.80 17.19 -5.26
N ASP A 157 -9.05 17.29 -5.71
CA ASP A 157 -10.11 17.96 -4.93
C ASP A 157 -10.47 17.17 -3.68
N PHE A 158 -10.53 15.83 -3.77
CA PHE A 158 -10.72 14.95 -2.63
C PHE A 158 -9.58 15.11 -1.60
N MET A 159 -8.33 15.11 -2.07
CA MET A 159 -7.15 15.30 -1.23
C MET A 159 -7.17 16.66 -0.52
N LYS A 160 -7.57 17.75 -1.21
CA LYS A 160 -7.70 19.07 -0.57
C LYS A 160 -8.82 19.10 0.46
N HIS A 161 -9.94 18.44 0.20
CA HIS A 161 -11.08 18.42 1.10
C HIS A 161 -10.76 17.69 2.41
N PHE A 162 -10.24 16.46 2.33
CA PHE A 162 -10.02 15.60 3.50
C PHE A 162 -8.61 15.69 4.09
N PHE A 163 -7.60 15.99 3.26
CA PHE A 163 -6.19 15.79 3.60
C PHE A 163 -5.30 17.01 3.30
N SER A 164 -5.87 18.23 3.24
CA SER A 164 -5.11 19.47 2.97
C SER A 164 -3.89 19.70 3.87
N LYS A 165 -3.88 19.13 5.08
CA LYS A 165 -2.75 19.23 6.02
C LYS A 165 -1.64 18.20 5.78
N HIS A 166 -1.90 17.19 4.97
CA HIS A 166 -1.03 16.02 4.77
C HIS A 166 -0.53 15.87 3.33
N VAL A 167 -1.08 16.64 2.39
CA VAL A 167 -0.66 16.68 0.99
C VAL A 167 -0.11 18.08 0.68
N SER A 168 1.20 18.15 0.47
CA SER A 168 1.92 19.34 -0.02
C SER A 168 2.13 19.27 -1.53
#